data_AF-A0A662RMC7-F1
#
_entry.id   AF-A0A662RMC7-F1
#
_cell.length_a   1.000
_cell.length_b   1.000
_cell.length_c   1.000
_cell.angle_alpha   90.00
_cell.angle_beta   90.00
_cell.angle_gamma   90.00
#
_symmetry.space_group_name_H-M   'P 1'
#
loop_
_entity.id
_entity.type
_entity.pdbx_description
1 polymer ?
#
loop_
_entity_poly.entity_id
_entity_poly.type
_entity_poly.pdbx_seq_one_letter_code
_entity_poly.pdbx_strand_id
1 'polypeptide(L)'
;LNLHLDSHSIAVRKKLNWRRGIKIEGFESENRTFGGGRCFSCKILNPRAEGIKSAVIIPERTHYPEDVLEIISPVYLRCELNLEEGDEVRTKVKI
;
A
#
# COMPACT_ATOMS: atom_id res chain seq x y z
N LEU A 1 6.39 -1.35 2.60
CA LEU A 1 6.71 0.01 3.05
C LEU A 1 5.43 0.62 3.61
N ASN A 2 5.45 1.08 4.85
CA ASN A 2 4.27 1.64 5.50
C ASN A 2 4.38 3.16 5.46
N LEU A 3 3.31 3.83 5.05
CA LEU A 3 3.22 5.29 5.09
C LEU A 3 2.17 5.68 6.12
N HIS A 4 2.57 6.51 7.08
CA HIS A 4 1.63 7.25 7.92
C HIS A 4 1.06 8.42 7.13
N LEU A 5 -0.26 8.53 7.09
CA LEU A 5 -0.99 9.49 6.29
C LEU A 5 -1.38 10.70 7.13
N ASP A 6 -1.22 11.89 6.55
CA ASP A 6 -1.85 13.09 7.10
C ASP A 6 -3.38 13.06 6.92
N SER A 7 -4.07 13.96 7.62
CA SER A 7 -5.55 14.04 7.61
C SER A 7 -6.15 14.17 6.22
N HIS A 8 -5.45 14.85 5.29
CA HIS A 8 -5.91 15.01 3.91
C HIS A 8 -5.80 13.68 3.14
N SER A 9 -4.68 12.99 3.28
CA SER A 9 -4.36 11.73 2.63
C SER A 9 -5.21 10.58 3.17
N ILE A 10 -5.62 10.62 4.44
CA ILE A 10 -6.62 9.70 5.01
C ILE A 10 -7.94 9.78 4.23
N ALA A 11 -8.45 11.00 3.99
CA ALA A 11 -9.69 11.20 3.24
C ALA A 11 -9.58 10.67 1.80
N VAL A 12 -8.41 10.82 1.17
CA VAL A 12 -8.13 10.25 -0.17
C VAL A 12 -8.06 8.73 -0.12
N ARG A 13 -7.35 8.15 0.84
CA ARG A 13 -7.21 6.70 1.04
C ARG A 13 -8.56 6.02 1.26
N LYS A 14 -9.48 6.64 2.00
CA LYS A 14 -10.86 6.12 2.20
C LYS A 14 -11.63 5.90 0.90
N LYS A 15 -11.31 6.65 -0.17
CA LYS A 15 -11.94 6.45 -1.49
C LYS A 15 -11.64 5.06 -2.07
N LEU A 16 -10.50 4.45 -1.69
CA LEU A 16 -10.12 3.09 -2.14
C LEU A 16 -11.05 2.01 -1.59
N ASN A 17 -11.72 2.23 -0.45
CA ASN A 17 -12.63 1.26 0.15
C ASN A 17 -13.83 0.92 -0.75
N TRP A 18 -14.21 1.87 -1.61
CA TRP A 18 -15.34 1.77 -2.54
C TRP A 18 -14.90 1.36 -3.95
N ARG A 19 -13.60 1.14 -4.17
CA ARG A 19 -13.05 0.72 -5.46
C ARG A 19 -12.84 -0.78 -5.46
N ARG A 20 -13.07 -1.41 -6.62
CA ARG A 20 -12.96 -2.87 -6.76
C ARG A 20 -11.53 -3.36 -6.54
N GLY A 21 -10.55 -2.64 -7.09
CA GLY A 21 -9.14 -3.04 -7.06
C GLY A 21 -8.90 -4.40 -7.72
N ILE A 22 -7.67 -4.92 -7.54
CA ILE A 22 -7.32 -6.30 -7.84
C ILE A 22 -7.57 -7.11 -6.56
N LYS A 23 -8.50 -8.06 -6.59
CA LYS A 23 -8.81 -8.90 -5.44
C LYS A 23 -7.68 -9.91 -5.22
N ILE A 24 -7.28 -10.07 -3.97
CA ILE A 24 -6.39 -11.12 -3.48
C ILE A 24 -7.26 -12.02 -2.61
N GLU A 25 -7.43 -13.27 -3.02
CA GLU A 25 -8.19 -14.24 -2.23
C GLU A 25 -7.42 -14.60 -0.96
N GLY A 26 -8.15 -14.74 0.14
CA GLY A 26 -7.61 -15.37 1.34
C GLY A 26 -7.30 -16.83 1.08
N PHE A 27 -6.42 -17.40 1.90
CA PHE A 27 -6.05 -18.82 1.79
C PHE A 27 -5.73 -19.39 3.17
N GLU A 28 -5.74 -20.71 3.26
CA GLU A 28 -5.36 -21.46 4.45
C GLU A 28 -4.03 -22.17 4.21
N SER A 29 -3.22 -22.22 5.25
CA SER A 29 -1.99 -23.02 5.33
C SER A 29 -1.99 -23.78 6.65
N GLU A 30 -1.13 -24.79 6.79
CA GLU A 30 -1.20 -25.87 7.79
C GLU A 30 -1.62 -25.43 9.21
N ASN A 31 -1.16 -24.26 9.67
CA ASN A 31 -1.43 -23.76 11.03
C ASN A 31 -2.07 -22.36 11.08
N ARG A 32 -2.50 -21.78 9.95
CA ARG A 32 -3.11 -20.44 9.93
C ARG A 32 -3.91 -20.11 8.68
N THR A 33 -4.97 -19.34 8.88
CA THR A 33 -5.72 -18.66 7.81
C THR A 33 -5.12 -17.27 7.55
N PHE A 34 -5.01 -16.92 6.27
CA PHE A 34 -4.63 -15.60 5.80
C PHE A 34 -5.85 -14.94 5.17
N GLY A 35 -6.25 -13.80 5.71
CA GLY A 35 -7.31 -12.98 5.12
C GLY A 35 -6.92 -12.48 3.72
N GLY A 36 -7.92 -12.23 2.89
CA GLY A 36 -7.73 -11.63 1.58
C GLY A 36 -7.39 -10.16 1.63
N GLY A 37 -7.47 -9.51 0.47
CA GLY A 37 -7.17 -8.10 0.34
C GLY A 37 -7.52 -7.55 -1.03
N ARG A 38 -7.27 -6.24 -1.19
CA ARG A 38 -7.32 -5.57 -2.48
C ARG A 38 -6.02 -4.85 -2.75
N CYS A 39 -5.56 -4.92 -3.99
CA CYS A 39 -4.41 -4.19 -4.46
C CYS A 39 -4.76 -3.14 -5.51
N PHE A 40 -4.03 -2.03 -5.47
CA PHE A 40 -4.15 -0.92 -6.42
C PHE A 40 -2.76 -0.56 -6.91
N SER A 41 -2.55 -0.57 -8.23
CA SER A 41 -1.27 -0.11 -8.79
C SER A 41 -1.02 1.34 -8.39
N CYS A 42 0.20 1.64 -7.97
CA CYS A 42 0.61 3.00 -7.63
C CYS A 42 1.96 3.34 -8.26
N LYS A 43 2.21 4.64 -8.42
CA LYS A 43 3.52 5.19 -8.77
C LYS A 43 4.04 5.96 -7.57
N ILE A 44 5.25 5.64 -7.11
CA ILE A 44 5.96 6.46 -6.13
C ILE A 44 6.54 7.66 -6.88
N LEU A 45 6.26 8.87 -6.38
CA LEU A 45 6.66 10.13 -7.00
C LEU A 45 8.06 10.53 -6.53
N ASN A 46 9.02 9.65 -6.78
CA ASN A 46 10.44 9.85 -6.51
C ASN A 46 11.22 9.45 -7.78
N PRO A 47 12.19 10.25 -8.27
CA PRO A 47 13.00 9.90 -9.44
C PRO A 47 13.69 8.54 -9.33
N ARG A 48 14.13 8.15 -8.13
CA ARG A 48 14.74 6.83 -7.86
C ARG A 48 13.75 5.67 -7.98
N ALA A 49 12.45 5.95 -7.98
CA ALA A 49 11.40 4.95 -8.13
C ALA A 49 10.97 4.71 -9.58
N GLU A 50 11.61 5.36 -10.55
CA GLU A 50 11.27 5.17 -11.95
C GLU A 50 11.47 3.71 -12.39
N GLY A 51 10.48 3.14 -13.08
CA GLY A 51 10.46 1.73 -13.46
C GLY A 51 10.11 0.74 -12.34
N ILE A 52 10.12 1.15 -11.07
CA ILE A 52 9.77 0.27 -9.95
C ILE A 52 8.25 0.06 -9.89
N LYS A 53 7.81 -1.16 -10.19
CA LYS A 53 6.39 -1.56 -10.07
C LYS A 53 6.00 -1.55 -8.59
N SER A 54 5.00 -0.74 -8.25
CA SER A 54 4.50 -0.63 -6.89
C SER A 54 2.98 -0.79 -6.86
N ALA A 55 2.47 -1.30 -5.74
CA ALA A 55 1.04 -1.36 -5.46
C ALA A 55 0.75 -1.02 -4.01
N VAL A 56 -0.38 -0.35 -3.78
CA VAL A 56 -0.99 -0.28 -2.46
C VAL A 56 -1.70 -1.60 -2.18
N ILE A 57 -1.55 -2.13 -0.98
CA ILE A 57 -2.34 -3.27 -0.47
C ILE A 57 -3.26 -2.81 0.66
N ILE A 58 -4.52 -3.24 0.61
CA ILE A 58 -5.53 -3.03 1.65
C ILE A 58 -6.01 -4.42 2.09
N PRO A 59 -5.59 -4.90 3.26
CA PRO A 59 -6.09 -6.16 3.82
C PRO A 59 -7.59 -6.10 4.11
N GLU A 60 -8.29 -7.21 3.91
CA GLU A 60 -9.66 -7.40 4.38
C GLU A 60 -9.65 -7.68 5.89
N ARG A 61 -9.53 -6.63 6.70
CA ARG A 61 -9.57 -6.70 8.17
C ARG A 61 -10.55 -5.68 8.74
N THR A 62 -11.27 -6.08 9.79
CA THR A 62 -12.29 -5.25 10.48
C THR A 62 -11.70 -4.02 11.17
N HIS A 63 -10.43 -4.07 11.59
CA HIS A 63 -9.74 -2.99 12.32
C HIS A 63 -8.42 -2.58 11.65
N TYR A 64 -8.44 -2.33 10.33
CA TYR A 64 -7.25 -1.82 9.66
C TYR A 64 -7.13 -0.29 9.86
N PRO A 65 -6.00 0.22 10.39
CA PRO A 65 -5.81 1.64 10.65
C PRO A 65 -6.04 2.49 9.40
N GLU A 66 -6.82 3.56 9.52
CA GLU A 66 -7.16 4.40 8.37
C GLU A 66 -6.05 5.39 7.98
N ASP A 67 -5.08 5.58 8.88
CA ASP A 67 -3.92 6.44 8.78
C ASP A 67 -2.68 5.72 8.26
N VAL A 68 -2.77 4.43 7.92
CA VAL A 68 -1.65 3.67 7.34
C VAL A 68 -1.96 3.22 5.92
N LEU A 69 -1.02 3.47 5.01
CA LEU A 69 -1.02 2.94 3.65
C LEU A 69 0.16 1.99 3.46
N GLU A 70 -0.11 0.75 3.11
CA GLU A 70 0.92 -0.25 2.84
C GLU A 70 1.23 -0.31 1.35
N ILE A 71 2.52 -0.24 1.01
CA ILE A 71 3.05 -0.36 -0.36
C ILE A 71 3.91 -1.60 -0.47
N ILE A 72 3.63 -2.41 -1.49
CA ILE A 72 4.40 -3.57 -1.92
C ILE A 72 5.13 -3.30 -3.23
N SER A 73 6.29 -3.93 -3.40
CA SER A 73 7.20 -3.78 -4.54
C SER A 73 8.08 -5.04 -4.66
N PRO A 74 8.58 -5.39 -5.86
CA PRO A 74 9.54 -6.49 -6.03
C PRO A 74 10.93 -6.19 -5.48
N VAL A 75 11.21 -4.94 -5.06
CA VAL A 75 12.51 -4.51 -4.53
C VAL A 75 12.38 -3.90 -3.15
N TYR A 76 13.49 -3.86 -2.41
CA TYR A 76 13.54 -3.26 -1.08
C TYR A 76 13.54 -1.73 -1.16
N LEU A 77 12.34 -1.14 -1.12
CA LEU A 77 12.12 0.29 -1.35
C LEU A 77 12.96 1.23 -0.46
N ARG A 78 13.20 0.88 0.81
CA ARG A 78 14.03 1.75 1.67
C ARG A 78 15.46 1.88 1.17
N CYS A 79 16.04 0.81 0.62
CA CYS A 79 17.38 0.85 0.05
C CYS A 79 17.39 1.61 -1.29
N GLU A 80 16.50 1.24 -2.22
CA GLU A 80 16.44 1.85 -3.56
C GLU A 80 16.18 3.36 -3.51
N LEU A 81 15.29 3.78 -2.60
CA LEU A 81 14.89 5.17 -2.46
C LEU A 81 15.70 5.92 -1.39
N ASN A 82 16.61 5.23 -0.69
CA ASN A 82 17.39 5.74 0.43
C ASN A 82 16.51 6.42 1.50
N LEU A 83 15.51 5.67 1.98
CA LEU A 83 14.52 6.16 2.95
C LEU A 83 14.84 5.75 4.38
N GLU A 84 14.75 6.72 5.27
CA GLU A 84 14.79 6.56 6.72
C GLU A 84 13.39 6.67 7.33
N GLU A 85 13.29 6.52 8.65
CA GLU A 85 12.01 6.71 9.34
C GLU A 85 11.62 8.19 9.35
N GLY A 86 10.37 8.49 9.02
CA GLY A 86 9.85 9.87 8.96
C GLY A 86 9.99 10.56 7.60
N ASP A 87 10.67 9.95 6.63
CA ASP A 87 10.80 10.53 5.29
C ASP A 87 9.44 10.63 4.57
N GLU A 88 9.21 11.78 3.92
CA GLU A 88 7.99 12.01 3.15
C GLU A 88 8.02 11.25 1.83
N VAL A 89 7.03 10.38 1.62
CA VAL A 89 6.85 9.65 0.36
C VAL A 89 5.50 9.99 -0.25
N ARG A 90 5.54 10.54 -1.47
CA ARG A 90 4.32 10.82 -2.25
C ARG A 90 4.03 9.70 -3.23
N THR A 91 2.76 9.32 -3.34
CA THR A 91 2.33 8.29 -4.29
C THR A 91 1.07 8.69 -5.04
N LYS A 92 0.97 8.22 -6.29
CA LYS A 92 -0.25 8.32 -7.09
C LYS A 92 -0.83 6.92 -7.26
N VAL A 93 -2.01 6.70 -6.70
CA VAL A 93 -2.74 5.43 -6.80
C VAL A 93 -3.66 5.46 -8.02
N LYS A 94 -3.64 4.40 -8.83
CA LYS A 94 -4.58 4.21 -9.93
C LYS A 94 -5.87 3.60 -9.34
N ILE A 95 -6.98 4.33 -9.51
CA ILE A 95 -8.32 4.00 -8.99
C ILE A 95 -9.31 3.73 -10.10
#